data_AF-A0A553HU85-F1
#
_entry.id   AF-A0A553HU85-F1
#
_cell.length_a   1.000
_cell.length_b   1.000
_cell.length_c   1.000
_cell.angle_alpha   90.00
_cell.angle_beta   90.00
_cell.angle_gamma   90.00
#
_symmetry.space_group_name_H-M   'P 1'
#
loop_
_entity.id
_entity.type
_entity.pdbx_description
1 polymer ?
#
loop_
_entity_poly.entity_id
_entity_poly.type
_entity_poly.pdbx_seq_one_letter_code
_entity_poly.pdbx_strand_id
1 'polypeptide(L)'
;MGTSGGDLIQALAVSFENPAANCGASAGQWCTWASTLQGEQLGGKQVPASAGDHLTMHYVYNDSTGKYDQTVAINGNIVSSLSTSSGQAEGWGTAVECQVDACTGTVASHQYIDTVITLNAADSTFARTLAINEATSSGLTTSDNKVFKVSVINIQSHTFNI
;
A
#
# COMPACT_ATOMS: atom_id res chain seq x y z
N MET A 1 -6.08 1.89 3.00
CA MET A 1 -6.89 3.06 3.38
C MET A 1 -8.36 2.77 3.11
N GLY A 2 -9.16 2.64 4.16
CA GLY A 2 -10.61 2.57 4.02
C GLY A 2 -11.17 3.94 3.64
N THR A 3 -12.23 3.95 2.86
CA THR A 3 -12.82 5.19 2.33
C THR A 3 -14.33 5.24 2.46
N SER A 4 -14.89 6.44 2.46
CA SER A 4 -16.32 6.70 2.57
C SER A 4 -17.13 6.15 1.37
N GLY A 5 -16.47 5.81 0.27
CA GLY A 5 -17.08 5.11 -0.86
C GLY A 5 -17.25 3.60 -0.63
N GLY A 6 -16.75 3.07 0.50
CA GLY A 6 -16.70 1.62 0.78
C GLY A 6 -15.51 0.91 0.13
N ASP A 7 -14.58 1.66 -0.47
CA ASP A 7 -13.43 1.09 -1.17
C ASP A 7 -12.21 0.95 -0.25
N LEU A 8 -11.29 0.06 -0.65
CA LEU A 8 -9.97 -0.08 -0.03
C LEU A 8 -8.86 0.29 -1.00
N ILE A 9 -8.30 1.50 -0.81
CA ILE A 9 -7.12 2.01 -1.52
C ILE A 9 -5.86 1.43 -0.89
N GLN A 10 -4.98 0.80 -1.67
CA GLN A 10 -3.85 0.03 -1.17
C GLN A 10 -2.75 -0.12 -2.23
N ALA A 11 -1.49 0.12 -1.87
CA ALA A 11 -0.38 -0.42 -2.62
C ALA A 11 -0.09 -1.85 -2.16
N LEU A 12 0.21 -2.72 -3.11
CA LEU A 12 0.43 -4.14 -2.86
C LEU A 12 1.88 -4.51 -3.18
N ALA A 13 2.44 -5.39 -2.36
CA ALA A 13 3.69 -6.11 -2.62
C ALA A 13 3.39 -7.60 -2.42
N VAL A 14 3.35 -8.36 -3.52
CA VAL A 14 2.88 -9.75 -3.51
C VAL A 14 3.96 -10.68 -4.03
N SER A 15 4.18 -11.77 -3.30
CA SER A 15 4.99 -12.90 -3.76
C SER A 15 4.06 -13.92 -4.40
N PHE A 16 4.15 -14.06 -5.72
CA PHE A 16 3.37 -15.04 -6.47
C PHE A 16 4.13 -16.37 -6.59
N GLU A 17 3.40 -17.48 -6.77
CA GLU A 17 3.98 -18.77 -7.14
C GLU A 17 4.73 -18.69 -8.47
N ASN A 18 4.14 -18.02 -9.46
CA ASN A 18 4.77 -17.72 -10.75
C ASN A 18 4.91 -16.19 -10.94
N PRO A 19 5.95 -15.56 -10.36
CA PRO A 19 6.12 -14.11 -10.42
C PRO A 19 6.46 -13.62 -11.84
N ALA A 20 7.03 -14.48 -12.68
CA ALA A 20 7.35 -14.17 -14.07
C ALA A 20 6.08 -13.95 -14.90
N ALA A 21 5.06 -14.79 -14.71
CA ALA A 21 3.78 -14.66 -15.39
C ALA A 21 2.97 -13.43 -14.92
N ASN A 22 3.15 -12.99 -13.67
CA ASN A 22 2.38 -11.89 -13.09
C ASN A 22 2.95 -10.51 -13.43
N CYS A 23 4.25 -10.30 -13.18
CA CYS A 23 4.88 -8.99 -13.40
C CYS A 23 6.25 -9.07 -14.09
N GLY A 24 6.64 -10.24 -14.62
CA GLY A 24 7.98 -10.44 -15.19
C GLY A 24 9.09 -10.57 -14.14
N ALA A 25 8.73 -10.81 -12.88
CA ALA A 25 9.68 -10.99 -11.78
C ALA A 25 10.30 -12.40 -11.77
N SER A 26 11.46 -12.51 -11.14
CA SER A 26 12.11 -13.81 -10.84
C SER A 26 11.69 -14.33 -9.47
N ALA A 27 11.92 -15.62 -9.20
CA ALA A 27 11.71 -16.19 -7.87
C ALA A 27 12.49 -15.40 -6.80
N GLY A 28 11.82 -15.07 -5.70
CA GLY A 28 12.37 -14.24 -4.61
C GLY A 28 12.22 -12.72 -4.82
N GLN A 29 11.76 -12.26 -5.99
CA GLN A 29 11.31 -10.88 -6.18
C GLN A 29 9.82 -10.74 -5.87
N TRP A 30 9.43 -9.52 -5.50
CA TRP A 30 8.05 -9.13 -5.26
C TRP A 30 7.45 -8.53 -6.53
N CYS A 31 6.14 -8.69 -6.73
CA CYS A 31 5.38 -7.87 -7.66
C CYS A 31 4.71 -6.74 -6.89
N THR A 32 4.94 -5.49 -7.30
CA THR A 32 4.46 -4.30 -6.60
C THR A 32 3.61 -3.40 -7.50
N TRP A 33 2.53 -2.81 -6.97
CA TRP A 33 1.66 -1.89 -7.72
C TRP A 33 0.73 -1.05 -6.83
N ALA A 34 0.18 0.02 -7.39
CA ALA A 34 -0.92 0.79 -6.81
C ALA A 34 -2.27 0.10 -7.11
N SER A 35 -3.14 -0.04 -6.12
CA SER A 35 -4.33 -0.88 -6.21
C SER A 35 -5.53 -0.26 -5.48
N THR A 36 -6.75 -0.51 -5.94
CA THR A 36 -7.98 -0.17 -5.21
C THR A 36 -8.96 -1.32 -5.32
N LEU A 37 -9.53 -1.77 -4.21
CA LEU A 37 -10.64 -2.72 -4.21
C LEU A 37 -11.96 -1.93 -4.26
N GLN A 38 -12.70 -2.06 -5.36
CA GLN A 38 -14.01 -1.42 -5.62
C GLN A 38 -15.03 -2.48 -6.09
N GLY A 39 -15.34 -3.46 -5.23
CA GLY A 39 -16.06 -4.68 -5.63
C GLY A 39 -15.20 -5.67 -6.44
N GLU A 40 -14.29 -5.16 -7.25
CA GLU A 40 -13.18 -5.90 -7.88
C GLU A 40 -11.83 -5.20 -7.62
N GLN A 41 -10.74 -5.92 -7.83
CA GLN A 41 -9.39 -5.38 -7.64
C GLN A 41 -8.96 -4.60 -8.90
N LEU A 42 -8.98 -3.27 -8.82
CA LEU A 42 -8.36 -2.40 -9.81
C LEU A 42 -6.88 -2.24 -9.51
N GLY A 43 -6.04 -2.21 -10.54
CA GLY A 43 -4.59 -2.13 -10.39
C GLY A 43 -3.94 -1.26 -11.46
N GLY A 44 -2.89 -0.55 -11.04
CA GLY A 44 -1.91 0.04 -11.95
C GLY A 44 -0.96 -1.03 -12.53
N LYS A 45 0.12 -0.57 -13.17
CA LYS A 45 1.16 -1.47 -13.70
C LYS A 45 1.82 -2.26 -12.57
N GLN A 46 1.89 -3.58 -12.69
CA GLN A 46 2.68 -4.42 -11.79
C GLN A 46 4.15 -4.41 -12.19
N VAL A 47 5.04 -4.21 -11.22
CA VAL A 47 6.47 -4.09 -11.46
C VAL A 47 7.28 -4.90 -10.43
N PRO A 48 8.30 -5.65 -10.86
CA PRO A 48 9.20 -6.37 -9.96
C PRO A 48 9.93 -5.43 -8.99
N ALA A 49 10.07 -5.86 -7.75
CA ALA A 49 10.93 -5.24 -6.74
C ALA A 49 11.90 -6.29 -6.16
N SER A 50 13.14 -5.89 -5.97
CA SER A 50 14.24 -6.72 -5.47
C SER A 50 14.55 -6.41 -4.01
N ALA A 51 15.22 -7.34 -3.33
CA ALA A 51 15.77 -7.05 -2.00
C ALA A 51 16.74 -5.84 -2.08
N GLY A 52 16.58 -4.90 -1.15
CA GLY A 52 17.33 -3.65 -1.13
C GLY A 52 16.70 -2.49 -1.92
N ASP A 53 15.67 -2.75 -2.73
CA ASP A 53 14.92 -1.67 -3.37
C ASP A 53 14.13 -0.86 -2.33
N HIS A 54 14.12 0.45 -2.53
CA HIS A 54 13.37 1.38 -1.70
C HIS A 54 11.97 1.59 -2.27
N LEU A 55 10.97 1.01 -1.61
CA LEU A 55 9.56 1.12 -1.99
C LEU A 55 8.87 2.25 -1.20
N THR A 56 8.36 3.24 -1.92
CA THR A 56 7.55 4.34 -1.36
C THR A 56 6.15 4.35 -1.94
N MET A 57 5.17 4.71 -1.13
CA MET A 57 3.74 4.68 -1.49
C MET A 57 3.08 6.01 -1.12
N HIS A 58 2.47 6.69 -2.09
CA HIS A 58 1.73 7.93 -1.84
C HIS A 58 0.25 7.79 -2.23
N TYR A 59 -0.61 8.35 -1.39
CA TYR A 59 -2.06 8.39 -1.57
C TYR A 59 -2.51 9.84 -1.44
N VAL A 60 -2.87 10.49 -2.55
CA VAL A 60 -3.14 11.93 -2.56
C VAL A 60 -4.57 12.19 -3.00
N TYR A 61 -5.40 12.78 -2.14
CA TYR A 61 -6.68 13.29 -2.57
C TYR A 61 -6.48 14.49 -3.49
N ASN A 62 -7.06 14.43 -4.68
CA ASN A 62 -6.98 15.46 -5.69
C ASN A 62 -8.30 16.24 -5.74
N ASP A 63 -8.30 17.43 -5.14
CA ASP A 63 -9.47 18.31 -5.05
C ASP A 63 -10.04 18.69 -6.42
N SER A 64 -9.23 18.69 -7.49
CA SER A 64 -9.68 19.05 -8.84
C SER A 64 -10.47 17.94 -9.54
N THR A 65 -10.19 16.68 -9.21
CA THR A 65 -10.83 15.51 -9.83
C THR A 65 -11.78 14.78 -8.89
N GLY A 66 -11.71 15.04 -7.58
CA GLY A 66 -12.44 14.32 -6.55
C GLY A 66 -11.97 12.86 -6.37
N LYS A 67 -10.75 12.54 -6.81
CA LYS A 67 -10.18 11.18 -6.80
C LYS A 67 -9.00 11.07 -5.85
N TYR A 68 -8.64 9.85 -5.50
CA TYR A 68 -7.34 9.55 -4.92
C TYR A 68 -6.36 9.14 -6.02
N ASP A 69 -5.29 9.91 -6.15
CA ASP A 69 -4.14 9.60 -6.98
C ASP A 69 -3.13 8.81 -6.16
N GLN A 70 -2.88 7.57 -6.57
CA GLN A 70 -1.93 6.66 -5.96
C GLN A 70 -0.67 6.56 -6.79
N THR A 71 0.48 6.51 -6.13
CA THR A 71 1.74 6.18 -6.76
C THR A 71 2.53 5.18 -5.92
N VAL A 72 3.19 4.25 -6.62
CA VAL A 72 4.22 3.39 -6.08
C VAL A 72 5.52 3.71 -6.81
N ALA A 73 6.57 3.97 -6.04
CA ALA A 73 7.90 4.23 -6.58
C ALA A 73 8.94 3.27 -6.02
N ILE A 74 9.85 2.86 -6.90
CA ILE A 74 11.02 2.02 -6.58
C ILE A 74 12.26 2.86 -6.80
N ASN A 75 13.09 3.00 -5.75
CA ASN A 75 14.31 3.80 -5.79
C ASN A 75 14.06 5.24 -6.29
N GLY A 76 12.92 5.82 -5.88
CA GLY A 76 12.50 7.17 -6.26
C GLY A 76 11.84 7.30 -7.64
N ASN A 77 11.78 6.24 -8.45
CA ASN A 77 11.12 6.26 -9.76
C ASN A 77 9.68 5.75 -9.63
N ILE A 78 8.69 6.55 -10.05
CA ILE A 78 7.29 6.10 -10.09
C ILE A 78 7.17 4.97 -11.13
N VAL A 79 6.76 3.79 -10.66
CA VAL A 79 6.64 2.57 -11.49
C VAL A 79 5.19 2.13 -11.70
N SER A 80 4.29 2.57 -10.83
CA SER A 80 2.87 2.26 -10.88
C SER A 80 2.06 3.45 -10.39
N SER A 81 0.95 3.74 -11.05
CA SER A 81 0.00 4.76 -10.64
C SER A 81 -1.43 4.29 -10.88
N LEU A 82 -2.35 4.76 -10.05
CA LEU A 82 -3.78 4.47 -10.18
C LEU A 82 -4.58 5.65 -9.63
N SER A 83 -5.65 6.07 -10.32
CA SER A 83 -6.53 7.16 -9.87
C SER A 83 -7.97 6.68 -9.82
N THR A 84 -8.57 6.67 -8.63
CA THR A 84 -9.94 6.14 -8.42
C THR A 84 -10.85 7.12 -7.71
N SER A 85 -12.12 7.10 -8.09
CA SER A 85 -13.19 7.79 -7.37
C SER A 85 -13.63 6.91 -6.20
N SER A 86 -13.05 7.14 -5.01
CA SER A 86 -13.28 6.30 -3.82
C SER A 86 -13.90 7.05 -2.64
N GLY A 87 -14.27 8.31 -2.81
CA GLY A 87 -14.73 9.15 -1.69
C GLY A 87 -13.57 9.65 -0.84
N GLN A 88 -13.80 9.80 0.47
CA GLN A 88 -12.87 10.42 1.43
C GLN A 88 -12.18 9.35 2.27
N ALA A 89 -10.99 9.62 2.79
CA ALA A 89 -10.29 8.64 3.61
C ALA A 89 -10.87 8.62 5.03
N GLU A 90 -11.14 7.42 5.54
CA GLU A 90 -11.75 7.22 6.87
C GLU A 90 -10.83 6.45 7.83
N GLY A 91 -9.84 5.74 7.29
CA GLY A 91 -8.83 5.10 8.11
C GLY A 91 -7.65 4.55 7.33
N TRP A 92 -6.54 4.37 8.02
CA TRP A 92 -5.32 3.82 7.45
C TRP A 92 -4.84 2.59 8.21
N GLY A 93 -4.27 1.63 7.48
CA GLY A 93 -3.65 0.47 8.09
C GLY A 93 -2.74 -0.27 7.13
N THR A 94 -1.97 -1.19 7.69
CA THR A 94 -1.08 -2.10 6.96
C THR A 94 -1.18 -3.49 7.56
N ALA A 95 -1.13 -4.49 6.70
CA ALA A 95 -1.29 -5.89 7.09
C ALA A 95 -0.44 -6.78 6.19
N VAL A 96 -0.06 -7.94 6.73
CA VAL A 96 0.35 -9.09 5.93
C VAL A 96 -0.86 -9.99 5.77
N GLU A 97 -1.19 -10.33 4.52
CA GLU A 97 -2.34 -11.14 4.18
C GLU A 97 -1.92 -12.26 3.23
N CYS A 98 -2.64 -13.38 3.27
CA CYS A 98 -2.58 -14.40 2.24
C CYS A 98 -3.94 -14.47 1.53
N GLN A 99 -3.90 -14.72 0.23
CA GLN A 99 -5.11 -15.08 -0.51
C GLN A 99 -5.40 -16.55 -0.24
N VAL A 100 -6.67 -16.89 0.01
CA VAL A 100 -7.12 -18.15 0.64
C VAL A 100 -6.54 -19.41 -0.02
N ASP A 101 -6.36 -19.39 -1.35
CA ASP A 101 -5.84 -20.52 -2.13
C ASP A 101 -4.30 -20.62 -2.12
N ALA A 102 -3.61 -19.68 -1.47
CA ALA A 102 -2.15 -19.52 -1.45
C ALA A 102 -1.57 -19.34 -0.03
N CYS A 103 -2.30 -19.74 1.02
CA CYS A 103 -1.85 -19.58 2.41
C CYS A 103 -0.86 -20.66 2.88
N THR A 104 0.00 -21.12 1.96
CA THR A 104 1.20 -21.89 2.26
C THR A 104 2.40 -21.11 1.75
N GLY A 105 3.21 -20.56 2.65
CA GLY A 105 4.33 -19.73 2.23
C GLY A 105 4.86 -18.82 3.32
N THR A 106 6.04 -18.25 3.06
CA THR A 106 6.67 -17.29 3.96
C THR A 106 6.79 -15.94 3.28
N VAL A 107 6.18 -14.93 3.90
CA VAL A 107 6.44 -13.53 3.63
C VAL A 107 7.78 -13.19 4.26
N ALA A 108 8.76 -12.81 3.44
CA ALA A 108 10.04 -12.34 3.94
C ALA A 108 9.89 -10.96 4.58
N SER A 109 10.67 -10.67 5.63
CA SER A 109 10.68 -9.35 6.25
C SER A 109 11.09 -8.27 5.24
N HIS A 110 10.37 -7.16 5.23
CA HIS A 110 10.64 -6.03 4.34
C HIS A 110 10.13 -4.73 4.97
N GLN A 111 10.34 -3.61 4.28
CA GLN A 111 9.97 -2.29 4.76
C GLN A 111 9.24 -1.49 3.68
N TYR A 112 8.32 -0.65 4.12
CA TYR A 112 7.85 0.49 3.34
C TYR A 112 8.41 1.76 3.98
N ILE A 113 8.95 2.65 3.15
CA ILE A 113 9.54 3.89 3.62
C ILE A 113 8.81 5.09 3.03
N ASP A 114 8.83 6.21 3.74
CA ASP A 114 8.32 7.50 3.29
C ASP A 114 6.91 7.45 2.67
N THR A 115 5.99 6.77 3.37
CA THR A 115 4.58 6.75 2.97
C THR A 115 3.95 8.11 3.24
N VAL A 116 3.20 8.63 2.27
CA VAL A 116 2.50 9.91 2.36
C VAL A 116 1.01 9.71 2.08
N ILE A 117 0.17 10.28 2.93
CA ILE A 117 -1.28 10.28 2.79
C ILE A 117 -1.75 11.72 2.86
N THR A 118 -2.40 12.19 1.81
CA THR A 118 -3.02 13.52 1.77
C THR A 118 -4.53 13.36 1.74
N LEU A 119 -5.19 13.81 2.80
CA LEU A 119 -6.65 13.77 2.94
C LEU A 119 -7.31 14.85 2.07
N ASN A 120 -8.62 14.76 1.89
CA ASN A 120 -9.42 15.82 1.27
C ASN A 120 -9.47 17.10 2.14
N ALA A 121 -9.57 16.93 3.46
CA ALA A 121 -9.62 18.02 4.43
C ALA A 121 -8.78 17.68 5.66
N ALA A 122 -8.46 18.69 6.47
CA ALA A 122 -7.74 18.49 7.72
C ALA A 122 -8.60 17.69 8.71
N ASP A 123 -8.05 16.60 9.26
CA ASP A 123 -8.68 15.74 10.26
C ASP A 123 -7.67 15.36 11.36
N SER A 124 -7.79 16.00 12.52
CA SER A 124 -6.94 15.73 13.68
C SER A 124 -7.09 14.32 14.29
N THR A 125 -8.10 13.58 13.87
CA THR A 125 -8.42 12.25 14.42
C THR A 125 -7.86 11.12 13.56
N PHE A 126 -7.54 11.39 12.29
CA PHE A 126 -7.12 10.38 11.31
C PHE A 126 -5.93 9.54 11.77
N ALA A 127 -4.92 10.15 12.41
CA ALA A 127 -3.75 9.42 12.92
C ALA A 127 -4.11 8.28 13.90
N ARG A 128 -5.23 8.41 14.64
CA ARG A 128 -5.70 7.40 15.60
C ARG A 128 -6.37 6.19 14.94
N THR A 129 -6.61 6.25 13.63
CA THR A 129 -7.21 5.15 12.86
C THR A 129 -6.20 4.09 12.46
N LEU A 130 -4.91 4.34 12.70
CA LEU A 130 -3.82 3.43 12.33
C LEU A 130 -4.07 2.02 12.88
N ALA A 131 -4.35 1.08 11.98
CA ALA A 131 -4.45 -0.34 12.27
C ALA A 131 -3.21 -1.08 11.73
N ILE A 132 -2.70 -2.04 12.50
CA ILE A 132 -1.47 -2.77 12.15
C ILE A 132 -1.72 -4.27 12.39
N ASN A 133 -1.38 -5.10 11.40
CA ASN A 133 -1.36 -6.55 11.52
C ASN A 133 -0.02 -7.10 11.02
N GLU A 134 0.65 -7.95 11.80
CA GLU A 134 1.96 -8.56 11.43
C GLU A 134 3.05 -7.55 11.02
N ALA A 135 2.99 -6.32 11.56
CA ALA A 135 3.88 -5.22 11.21
C ALA A 135 4.16 -4.29 12.40
N THR A 136 5.09 -3.36 12.24
CA THR A 136 5.29 -2.21 13.14
C THR A 136 5.39 -0.93 12.32
N SER A 137 5.11 0.22 12.93
CA SER A 137 5.10 1.52 12.24
C SER A 137 5.75 2.59 13.11
N SER A 138 6.40 3.56 12.45
CA SER A 138 6.83 4.82 13.09
C SER A 138 5.65 5.71 13.52
N GLY A 139 4.42 5.35 13.16
CA GLY A 139 3.22 6.14 13.40
C GLY A 139 2.97 7.18 12.30
N LEU A 140 1.72 7.66 12.24
CA LEU A 140 1.31 8.77 11.37
C LEU A 140 1.67 10.10 12.04
N THR A 141 2.46 10.92 11.34
CA THR A 141 2.85 12.26 11.79
C THR A 141 2.33 13.31 10.83
N THR A 142 1.95 14.49 11.34
CA THR A 142 1.41 15.59 10.54
C THR A 142 1.72 16.93 11.20
N SER A 143 1.78 18.00 10.40
CA SER A 143 1.88 19.38 10.87
C SER A 143 0.58 20.19 10.67
N ASP A 144 -0.30 19.73 9.79
CA ASP A 144 -1.49 20.47 9.34
C ASP A 144 -2.80 19.65 9.43
N ASN A 145 -2.71 18.41 9.89
CA ASN A 145 -3.80 17.43 9.94
C ASN A 145 -4.39 17.06 8.56
N LYS A 146 -3.80 17.48 7.44
CA LYS A 146 -4.24 17.11 6.08
C LYS A 146 -3.23 16.18 5.41
N VAL A 147 -1.94 16.41 5.61
CA VAL A 147 -0.85 15.57 5.09
C VAL A 147 -0.24 14.77 6.23
N PHE A 148 -0.33 13.45 6.14
CA PHE A 148 0.26 12.51 7.07
C PHE A 148 1.44 11.78 6.44
N LYS A 149 2.49 11.58 7.23
CA LYS A 149 3.69 10.86 6.84
C LYS A 149 3.97 9.71 7.79
N VAL A 150 4.42 8.59 7.23
CA VAL A 150 4.99 7.47 7.96
C VAL A 150 6.39 7.25 7.43
N SER A 151 7.41 7.42 8.28
CA SER A 151 8.80 7.27 7.87
C SER A 151 9.14 5.83 7.54
N VAL A 152 8.75 4.88 8.40
CA VAL A 152 9.02 3.46 8.22
C VAL A 152 7.85 2.60 8.70
N ILE A 153 7.50 1.61 7.90
CA ILE A 153 6.68 0.46 8.28
C ILE A 153 7.58 -0.77 8.15
N ASN A 154 7.76 -1.54 9.22
CA ASN A 154 8.48 -2.82 9.17
C ASN A 154 7.47 -3.95 9.09
N ILE A 155 7.54 -4.73 8.03
CA ILE A 155 6.83 -5.98 7.89
C ILE A 155 7.71 -7.09 8.46
N GLN A 156 7.19 -7.79 9.47
CA GLN A 156 7.89 -8.94 10.05
C GLN A 156 7.79 -10.13 9.09
N SER A 157 8.76 -11.04 9.16
CA SER A 157 8.59 -12.29 8.41
C SER A 157 7.44 -13.08 9.02
N HIS A 158 6.55 -13.57 8.18
CA HIS A 158 5.36 -14.31 8.59
C HIS A 158 5.19 -15.55 7.73
N THR A 159 4.89 -16.69 8.35
CA THR A 159 4.66 -17.95 7.64
C THR A 159 3.20 -18.36 7.78
N PHE A 160 2.51 -18.44 6.65
CA PHE A 160 1.17 -19.02 6.57
C PHE A 160 1.29 -20.55 6.43
N ASN A 161 0.57 -21.27 7.29
CA ASN A 161 0.50 -22.74 7.32
C ASN A 161 -0.95 -23.19 7.57
N ILE A 162 -1.88 -22.64 6.79
CA ILE A 162 -3.33 -22.90 6.89
C ILE A 162 -3.82 -23.72 5.70
#